data_AF-R7ETH3-F1
#
_entry.id   AF-R7ETH3-F1
#
_cell.length_a   1.000
_cell.length_b   1.000
_cell.length_c   1.000
_cell.angle_alpha   90.00
_cell.angle_beta   90.00
_cell.angle_gamma   90.00
#
_symmetry.space_group_name_H-M   'P 1'
#
loop_
_entity.id
_entity.type
_entity.pdbx_description
1 polymer ?
#
loop_
_entity_poly.entity_id
_entity_poly.type
_entity_poly.pdbx_seq_one_letter_code
_entity_poly.pdbx_strand_id
1 'polypeptide(L)'
;MTQKSGISKKTLMGLICAVGALLVCLVTALVVVYLVRQSDPPAPDIEGRIDVSPTTLDGTDIGDGIVVESIGRYAGMFVEDGTDETVSEVFALTVRNTSEKTVQYAHIVLSREGEKYEFDLTTVPAGAVVQLLEMGRKKLPADVAGLEASVTLWAPFAEEPSLCADIFEIEGTERGITVKNISDRDVTGQIYIYYKSAYGDKLIGGITYRAGVKDLAAGASATCYAGHYSKDYSKVLFVTYVP
;
A
#
# COMPACT_ATOMS: atom_id res chain seq x y z
N MET A 1 9.83 70.32 26.40
CA MET A 1 10.95 69.36 26.46
C MET A 1 10.56 68.14 25.65
N THR A 2 11.22 67.88 24.52
CA THR A 2 11.01 66.66 23.74
C THR A 2 12.37 66.18 23.24
N GLN A 3 12.97 65.23 23.94
CA GLN A 3 14.24 64.62 23.58
C GLN A 3 13.97 63.58 22.49
N LYS A 4 14.40 63.85 21.25
CA LYS A 4 14.38 62.84 20.18
C LYS A 4 15.50 61.82 20.44
N SER A 5 15.13 60.64 20.92
CA SER A 5 16.01 59.47 20.99
C SER A 5 16.31 58.99 19.56
N GLY A 6 17.55 59.17 19.10
CA GLY A 6 18.04 58.65 17.82
C GLY A 6 18.76 57.33 18.02
N ILE A 7 18.38 56.30 17.25
CA ILE A 7 19.05 54.99 17.26
C ILE A 7 20.49 55.17 16.77
N SER A 8 21.46 54.66 17.54
CA SER A 8 22.89 54.71 17.19
C SER A 8 23.18 53.95 15.90
N LYS A 9 24.10 54.45 15.06
CA LYS A 9 24.55 53.77 13.84
C LYS A 9 25.04 52.34 14.09
N LYS A 10 25.64 52.06 15.26
CA LYS A 10 26.07 50.70 15.64
C LYS A 10 24.87 49.78 15.88
N THR A 11 23.82 50.29 16.54
CA THR A 11 22.56 49.56 16.78
C THR A 11 21.80 49.32 15.47
N LEU A 12 21.77 50.31 14.58
CA LEU A 12 21.14 50.19 13.25
C LEU A 12 21.87 49.14 12.39
N MET A 13 23.21 49.15 12.39
CA MET A 13 24.00 48.19 11.62
C MET A 13 23.90 46.76 12.17
N GLY A 14 23.85 46.62 13.50
CA GLY A 14 23.57 45.33 14.14
C GLY A 14 22.18 44.76 13.77
N LEU A 15 21.17 45.62 13.70
CA LEU A 15 19.81 45.24 13.28
C LEU A 15 19.78 44.80 11.81
N ILE A 16 20.45 45.54 10.91
CA ILE A 16 20.53 45.19 9.49
C ILE A 16 21.23 43.84 9.29
N CYS A 17 22.34 43.59 9.99
CA CYS A 17 23.03 42.30 9.92
C CYS A 17 22.16 41.15 10.46
N ALA A 18 21.44 41.37 11.56
CA ALA A 18 20.54 40.36 12.12
C ALA A 18 19.36 40.02 11.19
N VAL A 19 18.75 41.04 10.57
CA VAL A 19 17.67 40.85 9.59
C VAL A 19 18.18 40.16 8.33
N GLY A 20 19.38 40.53 7.85
CA GLY A 20 20.02 39.87 6.71
C GLY A 20 20.29 38.39 6.98
N ALA A 21 20.82 38.05 8.16
CA ALA A 21 21.06 36.66 8.55
C ALA A 21 19.75 35.85 8.66
N LEU A 22 18.70 36.44 9.23
CA LEU A 22 17.39 35.80 9.35
C LEU A 22 16.77 35.50 7.97
N LEU A 23 16.84 36.47 7.04
CA LEU A 23 16.35 36.29 5.67
C LEU A 23 17.10 35.19 4.93
N VAL A 24 18.42 35.13 5.08
CA VAL A 24 19.22 34.04 4.49
C VAL A 24 18.76 32.70 5.04
N CYS A 25 18.68 32.53 6.36
CA CYS A 25 18.20 31.29 6.98
C CYS A 25 16.80 30.87 6.50
N LEU A 26 15.89 31.83 6.33
CA LEU A 26 14.53 31.56 5.87
C LEU A 26 14.51 31.08 4.41
N VAL A 27 15.34 31.70 3.54
CA VAL A 27 15.51 31.26 2.15
C VAL A 27 16.15 29.88 2.08
N THR A 28 17.19 29.60 2.87
CA THR A 28 17.80 28.27 2.90
C THR A 28 16.81 27.22 3.38
N ALA A 29 16.01 27.51 4.42
CA ALA A 29 14.98 26.59 4.90
C ALA A 29 13.91 26.32 3.83
N LEU A 30 13.47 27.36 3.10
CA LEU A 30 12.52 27.20 2.00
C LEU A 30 13.10 26.41 0.83
N VAL A 31 14.37 26.63 0.48
CA VAL A 31 15.07 25.86 -0.55
C VAL A 31 15.23 24.41 -0.11
N VAL A 32 15.59 24.13 1.15
CA VAL A 32 15.67 22.76 1.67
C VAL A 32 14.29 22.09 1.65
N VAL A 33 13.23 22.77 2.09
CA VAL A 33 11.85 22.24 2.00
C VAL A 33 11.44 22.00 0.55
N TYR A 34 11.81 22.89 -0.37
CA TYR A 34 11.54 22.73 -1.80
C TYR A 34 12.30 21.55 -2.40
N LEU A 35 13.59 21.39 -2.10
CA LEU A 35 14.41 20.29 -2.59
C LEU A 35 13.99 18.94 -1.98
N VAL A 36 13.63 18.91 -0.70
CA VAL A 36 13.05 17.71 -0.03
C VAL A 36 11.69 17.36 -0.62
N ARG A 37 10.88 18.35 -1.01
CA ARG A 37 9.60 18.12 -1.72
C ARG A 37 9.78 17.65 -3.16
N GLN A 38 10.92 17.93 -3.79
CA GLN A 38 11.22 17.47 -5.14
C GLN A 38 11.95 16.13 -5.19
N SER A 39 12.53 15.70 -4.06
CA SER A 39 13.10 14.36 -3.96
C SER A 39 11.98 13.41 -3.59
N ASP A 40 11.33 12.85 -4.61
CA ASP A 40 10.52 11.65 -4.40
C ASP A 40 11.40 10.62 -3.69
N PRO A 41 10.97 10.07 -2.54
CA PRO A 41 11.69 8.97 -1.93
C PRO A 41 11.84 7.85 -2.96
N PRO A 42 12.96 7.12 -2.97
CA PRO A 42 13.10 5.97 -3.85
C PRO A 42 11.88 5.06 -3.65
N ALA A 43 11.37 4.51 -4.75
CA ALA A 43 10.22 3.62 -4.73
C ALA A 43 10.44 2.55 -3.64
N PRO A 44 9.45 2.30 -2.78
CA PRO A 44 9.59 1.30 -1.73
C PRO A 44 9.84 -0.06 -2.40
N ASP A 45 10.82 -0.82 -1.88
CA ASP A 45 11.18 -2.16 -2.39
C ASP A 45 10.15 -3.21 -1.92
N ILE A 46 8.90 -3.01 -2.34
CA ILE A 46 7.75 -3.82 -1.96
C ILE A 46 7.68 -5.11 -2.77
N GLU A 47 8.05 -5.07 -4.05
CA GLU A 47 8.15 -6.30 -4.84
C GLU A 47 9.22 -7.22 -4.26
N GLY A 48 10.29 -6.62 -3.71
CA GLY A 48 11.44 -7.30 -3.18
C GLY A 48 12.19 -8.10 -4.24
N ARG A 49 13.34 -8.64 -3.84
CA ARG A 49 14.02 -9.66 -4.60
C ARG A 49 13.49 -11.03 -4.22
N ILE A 50 13.06 -11.80 -5.20
CA ILE A 50 12.65 -13.19 -5.01
C ILE A 50 13.61 -14.12 -5.74
N ASP A 51 14.21 -15.04 -5.00
CA ASP A 51 14.90 -16.20 -5.55
C ASP A 51 13.92 -17.38 -5.63
N VAL A 52 13.35 -17.57 -6.83
CA VAL A 52 12.34 -18.61 -7.09
C VAL A 52 12.99 -19.98 -7.09
N SER A 53 12.41 -20.91 -6.34
CA SER A 53 12.80 -22.31 -6.36
C SER A 53 11.74 -23.11 -7.11
N PRO A 54 12.04 -23.74 -8.26
CA PRO A 54 11.08 -24.60 -8.96
C PRO A 54 10.66 -25.76 -8.05
N THR A 55 9.36 -26.03 -7.99
CA THR A 55 8.83 -27.09 -7.13
C THR A 55 7.73 -27.90 -7.80
N THR A 56 7.34 -29.00 -7.18
CA THR A 56 6.15 -29.76 -7.58
C THR A 56 4.85 -29.04 -7.24
N LEU A 57 4.88 -27.94 -6.46
CA LEU A 57 3.69 -27.13 -6.17
C LEU A 57 3.35 -26.19 -7.32
N ASP A 58 4.31 -25.85 -8.19
CA ASP A 58 4.10 -24.90 -9.27
C ASP A 58 2.99 -25.40 -10.22
N GLY A 59 1.92 -24.61 -10.38
CA GLY A 59 0.72 -24.96 -11.14
C GLY A 59 -0.30 -25.83 -10.40
N THR A 60 -0.10 -26.13 -9.12
CA THR A 60 -1.01 -26.97 -8.33
C THR A 60 -2.19 -26.15 -7.80
N ASP A 61 -3.41 -26.65 -8.01
CA ASP A 61 -4.62 -26.17 -7.31
C ASP A 61 -4.60 -26.71 -5.87
N ILE A 62 -4.61 -25.80 -4.90
CA ILE A 62 -4.51 -26.09 -3.47
C ILE A 62 -5.86 -25.92 -2.76
N GLY A 63 -6.95 -25.78 -3.50
CA GLY A 63 -8.31 -25.65 -2.99
C GLY A 63 -8.95 -24.32 -3.33
N ASP A 64 -10.28 -24.34 -3.46
CA ASP A 64 -11.14 -23.17 -3.64
C ASP A 64 -10.73 -22.21 -4.79
N GLY A 65 -10.12 -22.79 -5.83
CA GLY A 65 -9.66 -22.06 -7.00
C GLY A 65 -8.37 -21.27 -6.76
N ILE A 66 -7.58 -21.58 -5.72
CA ILE A 66 -6.26 -21.00 -5.53
C ILE A 66 -5.21 -21.92 -6.14
N VAL A 67 -4.45 -21.39 -7.12
CA VAL A 67 -3.36 -22.12 -7.78
C VAL A 67 -2.03 -21.52 -7.40
N VAL A 68 -1.07 -22.35 -6.99
CA VAL A 68 0.30 -21.91 -6.71
C VAL A 68 1.03 -21.62 -8.03
N GLU A 69 1.63 -20.44 -8.16
CA GLU A 69 2.48 -20.11 -9.31
C GLU A 69 3.96 -20.34 -9.02
N SER A 70 4.39 -20.02 -7.81
CA SER A 70 5.78 -20.24 -7.38
C SER A 70 5.94 -20.09 -5.88
N ILE A 71 7.05 -20.62 -5.36
CA ILE A 71 7.59 -20.27 -4.05
C ILE A 71 9.03 -19.76 -4.17
N GLY A 72 9.47 -18.99 -3.17
CA GLY A 72 10.84 -18.47 -3.18
C GLY A 72 11.29 -17.83 -1.89
N ARG A 73 12.55 -17.38 -1.90
CA ARG A 73 13.15 -16.57 -0.83
C ARG A 73 12.98 -15.10 -1.15
N TYR A 74 12.35 -14.37 -0.25
CA TYR A 74 12.11 -12.94 -0.37
C TYR A 74 13.09 -12.12 0.47
N ALA A 75 13.59 -11.03 -0.10
CA ALA A 75 14.25 -9.96 0.61
C ALA A 75 13.69 -8.60 0.15
N GLY A 76 13.31 -7.76 1.10
CA GLY A 76 12.61 -6.50 0.82
C GLY A 76 11.78 -6.04 2.02
N MET A 77 10.77 -5.21 1.77
CA MET A 77 9.85 -4.72 2.82
C MET A 77 8.79 -5.76 3.18
N PHE A 78 8.62 -6.03 4.47
CA PHE A 78 7.58 -6.91 4.97
C PHE A 78 6.25 -6.16 5.05
N VAL A 79 5.36 -6.44 4.09
CA VAL A 79 4.10 -5.71 3.91
C VAL A 79 2.89 -6.34 4.61
N GLU A 80 3.01 -7.55 5.16
CA GLU A 80 1.86 -8.33 5.67
C GLU A 80 1.21 -7.76 6.94
N ASP A 81 1.92 -6.89 7.65
CA ASP A 81 1.41 -6.24 8.87
C ASP A 81 1.52 -4.70 8.83
N GLY A 82 1.92 -4.14 7.68
CA GLY A 82 2.12 -2.70 7.48
C GLY A 82 3.24 -2.09 8.31
N THR A 83 4.16 -2.91 8.87
CA THR A 83 5.34 -2.40 9.60
C THR A 83 6.43 -1.89 8.68
N ASP A 84 6.45 -2.32 7.42
CA ASP A 84 7.44 -1.94 6.42
C ASP A 84 8.89 -2.30 6.83
N GLU A 85 9.06 -3.28 7.72
CA GLU A 85 10.36 -3.77 8.18
C GLU A 85 11.12 -4.43 7.02
N THR A 86 12.42 -4.16 6.89
CA THR A 86 13.25 -4.88 5.93
C THR A 86 13.56 -6.30 6.42
N VAL A 87 13.18 -7.31 5.64
CA VAL A 87 13.40 -8.72 5.93
C VAL A 87 14.26 -9.38 4.85
N SER A 88 14.80 -10.55 5.16
CA SER A 88 15.55 -11.37 4.19
C SER A 88 15.28 -12.86 4.39
N GLU A 89 15.35 -13.61 3.29
CA GLU A 89 15.14 -15.06 3.22
C GLU A 89 13.73 -15.52 3.63
N VAL A 90 12.78 -14.59 3.75
CA VAL A 90 11.41 -14.92 4.15
C VAL A 90 10.75 -15.77 3.08
N PHE A 91 9.99 -16.78 3.48
CA PHE A 91 9.25 -17.63 2.56
C PHE A 91 8.18 -16.78 1.87
N ALA A 92 8.33 -16.60 0.56
CA ALA A 92 7.30 -16.05 -0.31
C ALA A 92 6.53 -17.15 -1.07
N LEU A 93 5.22 -16.94 -1.18
CA LEU A 93 4.29 -17.77 -1.94
C LEU A 93 3.56 -16.86 -2.95
N THR A 94 3.63 -17.20 -4.24
CA THR A 94 2.83 -16.53 -5.26
C THR A 94 1.69 -17.44 -5.67
N VAL A 95 0.46 -16.94 -5.62
CA VAL A 95 -0.74 -17.69 -6.02
C VAL A 95 -1.60 -16.88 -6.99
N ARG A 96 -2.40 -17.59 -7.77
CA ARG A 96 -3.45 -17.04 -8.63
C ARG A 96 -4.81 -17.43 -8.08
N ASN A 97 -5.72 -16.46 -8.00
CA ASN A 97 -7.14 -16.74 -7.85
C ASN A 97 -7.72 -17.13 -9.21
N THR A 98 -8.00 -18.41 -9.41
CA THR A 98 -8.65 -18.96 -10.60
C THR A 98 -10.16 -19.17 -10.42
N SER A 99 -10.70 -18.87 -9.23
CA SER A 99 -12.14 -18.87 -9.03
C SER A 99 -12.81 -17.72 -9.80
N GLU A 100 -14.12 -17.83 -9.99
CA GLU A 100 -14.92 -16.81 -10.68
C GLU A 100 -15.25 -15.60 -9.78
N LYS A 101 -14.90 -15.64 -8.48
CA LYS A 101 -15.25 -14.60 -7.50
C LYS A 101 -14.03 -13.89 -6.99
N THR A 102 -14.19 -12.61 -6.63
CA THR A 102 -13.19 -11.98 -5.75
C THR A 102 -13.17 -12.69 -4.39
N VAL A 103 -11.99 -13.16 -4.00
CA VAL A 103 -11.75 -13.74 -2.68
C VAL A 103 -11.71 -12.60 -1.67
N GLN A 104 -12.62 -12.62 -0.69
CA GLN A 104 -12.63 -11.66 0.40
C GLN A 104 -11.52 -11.97 1.40
N TYR A 105 -11.36 -13.24 1.75
CA TYR A 105 -10.31 -13.74 2.64
C TYR A 105 -10.01 -15.21 2.34
N ALA A 106 -8.74 -15.59 2.41
CA ALA A 106 -8.33 -16.98 2.47
C ALA A 106 -7.10 -17.17 3.38
N HIS A 107 -7.06 -18.31 4.04
CA HIS A 107 -5.93 -18.78 4.85
C HIS A 107 -5.31 -20.01 4.17
N ILE A 108 -4.03 -19.91 3.83
CA ILE A 108 -3.26 -20.96 3.16
C ILE A 108 -2.23 -21.50 4.15
N VAL A 109 -2.16 -22.83 4.25
CA VAL A 109 -1.16 -23.51 5.06
C VAL A 109 -0.32 -24.40 4.15
N LEU A 110 1.00 -24.19 4.19
CA LEU A 110 1.98 -25.13 3.68
C LEU A 110 2.56 -25.91 4.86
N SER A 111 2.65 -27.22 4.75
CA SER A 111 3.16 -28.06 5.84
C SER A 111 4.07 -29.18 5.37
N ARG A 112 5.01 -29.56 6.23
CA ARG A 112 5.90 -30.71 6.07
C ARG A 112 6.35 -31.20 7.43
N GLU A 113 6.22 -32.51 7.69
CA GLU A 113 6.77 -33.17 8.90
C GLU A 113 6.37 -32.49 10.23
N GLY A 114 5.18 -31.88 10.28
CA GLY A 114 4.66 -31.16 11.45
C GLY A 114 5.02 -29.67 11.52
N GLU A 115 5.93 -29.18 10.67
CA GLU A 115 6.20 -27.75 10.49
C GLU A 115 5.13 -27.12 9.59
N LYS A 116 4.73 -25.88 9.91
CA LYS A 116 3.71 -25.12 9.18
C LYS A 116 4.21 -23.74 8.79
N TYR A 117 3.80 -23.29 7.62
CA TYR A 117 4.01 -21.97 7.06
C TYR A 117 2.65 -21.41 6.67
N GLU A 118 2.34 -20.22 7.20
CA GLU A 118 0.99 -19.68 7.16
C GLU A 118 0.98 -18.38 6.34
N PHE A 119 -0.02 -18.27 5.48
CA PHE A 119 -0.22 -17.13 4.59
C PHE A 119 -1.68 -16.72 4.60
N ASP A 120 -1.92 -15.43 4.78
CA ASP A 120 -3.25 -14.84 4.64
C ASP A 120 -3.30 -14.02 3.37
N LEU A 121 -4.46 -14.04 2.69
CA LEU A 121 -4.78 -13.09 1.65
C LEU A 121 -6.18 -12.55 1.85
N THR A 122 -6.36 -11.28 1.54
CA THR A 122 -7.66 -10.59 1.52
C THR A 122 -7.88 -10.00 0.14
N THR A 123 -9.12 -9.73 -0.26
CA THR A 123 -9.48 -9.01 -1.52
C THR A 123 -8.57 -9.33 -2.72
N VAL A 124 -8.68 -10.53 -3.28
CA VAL A 124 -7.95 -10.94 -4.49
C VAL A 124 -8.96 -11.17 -5.61
N PRO A 125 -9.02 -10.29 -6.63
CA PRO A 125 -9.95 -10.44 -7.73
C PRO A 125 -9.79 -11.75 -8.50
N ALA A 126 -10.87 -12.18 -9.17
CA ALA A 126 -10.82 -13.31 -10.08
C ALA A 126 -9.73 -13.09 -11.15
N GLY A 127 -8.92 -14.12 -11.40
CA GLY A 127 -7.78 -14.10 -12.31
C GLY A 127 -6.52 -13.41 -11.78
N ALA A 128 -6.59 -12.68 -10.68
CA ALA A 128 -5.45 -11.93 -10.15
C ALA A 128 -4.38 -12.85 -9.54
N VAL A 129 -3.13 -12.39 -9.65
CA VAL A 129 -1.96 -13.00 -9.00
C VAL A 129 -1.60 -12.17 -7.78
N VAL A 130 -1.29 -12.83 -6.66
CA VAL A 130 -0.81 -12.19 -5.44
C VAL A 130 0.43 -12.90 -4.92
N GLN A 131 1.41 -12.10 -4.50
CA GLN A 131 2.59 -12.56 -3.77
C GLN A 131 2.39 -12.30 -2.28
N LEU A 132 2.57 -13.33 -1.48
CA LEU A 132 2.37 -13.36 -0.03
C LEU A 132 3.69 -13.70 0.65
N LEU A 133 3.90 -13.16 1.84
CA LEU A 133 4.99 -13.54 2.73
C LEU A 133 4.45 -14.33 3.91
N GLU A 134 5.26 -15.27 4.39
CA GLU A 134 4.88 -16.06 5.56
C GLU A 134 4.70 -15.15 6.78
N MET A 135 3.54 -15.27 7.44
CA MET A 135 3.05 -14.28 8.41
C MET A 135 3.97 -14.15 9.64
N GLY A 136 4.63 -15.23 10.03
CA GLY A 136 5.62 -15.27 11.10
C GLY A 136 7.04 -14.90 10.67
N ARG A 137 7.23 -14.42 9.43
CA ARG A 137 8.54 -14.14 8.80
C ARG A 137 9.45 -15.38 8.77
N LYS A 138 8.88 -16.59 8.76
CA LYS A 138 9.66 -17.82 8.66
C LYS A 138 10.41 -17.84 7.32
N LYS A 139 11.62 -18.39 7.36
CA LYS A 139 12.44 -18.56 6.16
C LYS A 139 11.92 -19.70 5.31
N LEU A 140 12.14 -19.61 4.00
CA LEU A 140 11.92 -20.76 3.10
C LEU A 140 12.79 -21.93 3.60
N PRO A 141 12.24 -23.15 3.79
CA PRO A 141 13.04 -24.30 4.15
C PRO A 141 14.11 -24.58 3.08
N ALA A 142 15.25 -25.12 3.51
CA ALA A 142 16.34 -25.47 2.59
C ALA A 142 15.93 -26.54 1.57
N ASP A 143 15.03 -27.44 1.99
CA ASP A 143 14.44 -28.48 1.17
C ASP A 143 12.93 -28.31 1.13
N VAL A 144 12.42 -28.12 -0.08
CA VAL A 144 11.00 -27.86 -0.39
C VAL A 144 10.28 -29.13 -0.87
N ALA A 145 11.00 -30.24 -1.01
CA ALA A 145 10.39 -31.52 -1.36
C ALA A 145 9.42 -31.97 -0.26
N GLY A 146 8.24 -32.45 -0.66
CA GLY A 146 7.21 -32.94 0.27
C GLY A 146 6.46 -31.85 1.03
N LEU A 147 6.58 -30.57 0.63
CA LEU A 147 5.63 -29.54 1.07
C LEU A 147 4.24 -29.84 0.50
N GLU A 148 3.25 -29.89 1.37
CA GLU A 148 1.84 -29.98 1.02
C GLU A 148 1.18 -28.64 1.29
N ALA A 149 0.44 -28.12 0.31
CA ALA A 149 -0.23 -26.83 0.38
C ALA A 149 -1.75 -27.03 0.36
N SER A 150 -2.47 -26.28 1.20
CA SER A 150 -3.94 -26.30 1.21
C SER A 150 -4.52 -24.96 1.61
N VAL A 151 -5.65 -24.59 1.02
CA VAL A 151 -6.55 -23.56 1.56
C VAL A 151 -7.33 -24.19 2.71
N THR A 152 -7.25 -23.58 3.89
CA THR A 152 -7.89 -24.10 5.12
C THR A 152 -9.06 -23.24 5.58
N LEU A 153 -9.13 -22.00 5.11
CA LEU A 153 -10.28 -21.13 5.24
C LEU A 153 -10.42 -20.34 3.95
N TRP A 154 -11.64 -20.25 3.44
CA TRP A 154 -11.96 -19.49 2.24
C TRP A 154 -13.29 -18.76 2.40
N ALA A 155 -13.30 -17.48 2.04
CA ALA A 155 -14.47 -16.62 2.03
C ALA A 155 -14.45 -15.75 0.77
N PRO A 156 -15.41 -15.90 -0.15
CA PRO A 156 -15.58 -15.01 -1.29
C PRO A 156 -16.43 -13.82 -0.88
N PHE A 157 -16.38 -12.74 -1.67
CA PHE A 157 -17.45 -11.77 -1.58
C PHE A 157 -18.78 -12.41 -2.04
N ALA A 158 -19.87 -12.06 -1.34
CA ALA A 158 -21.22 -12.48 -1.74
C ALA A 158 -21.64 -11.82 -3.06
N GLU A 159 -21.36 -10.53 -3.18
CA GLU A 159 -21.56 -9.70 -4.37
C GLU A 159 -20.21 -9.14 -4.83
N GLU A 160 -19.99 -9.09 -6.13
CA GLU A 160 -18.71 -8.63 -6.67
C GLU A 160 -18.46 -7.16 -6.28
N PRO A 161 -17.34 -6.85 -5.61
CA PRO A 161 -17.07 -5.50 -5.17
C PRO A 161 -16.82 -4.58 -6.39
N SER A 162 -17.27 -3.33 -6.28
CA SER A 162 -17.26 -2.37 -7.39
C SER A 162 -16.46 -1.12 -7.04
N LEU A 163 -15.94 -0.45 -8.06
CA LEU A 163 -15.39 0.91 -7.93
C LEU A 163 -16.48 1.98 -7.82
N CYS A 164 -17.76 1.61 -8.05
CA CYS A 164 -18.88 2.54 -8.14
C CYS A 164 -18.59 3.67 -9.14
N ALA A 165 -18.10 3.30 -10.33
CA ALA A 165 -17.59 4.24 -11.35
C ALA A 165 -18.66 5.15 -11.97
N ASP A 166 -19.94 4.87 -11.71
CA ASP A 166 -21.08 5.73 -12.02
C ASP A 166 -21.26 6.88 -11.00
N ILE A 167 -20.61 6.79 -9.84
CA ILE A 167 -20.74 7.74 -8.72
C ILE A 167 -19.41 8.39 -8.40
N PHE A 168 -18.31 7.63 -8.45
CA PHE A 168 -16.98 8.10 -8.08
C PHE A 168 -15.99 7.98 -9.22
N GLU A 169 -15.25 9.06 -9.42
CA GLU A 169 -13.97 9.07 -10.13
C GLU A 169 -12.85 9.05 -9.08
N ILE A 170 -11.89 8.14 -9.24
CA ILE A 170 -10.82 7.91 -8.25
C ILE A 170 -9.48 8.15 -8.93
N GLU A 171 -8.67 9.01 -8.32
CA GLU A 171 -7.32 9.32 -8.78
C GLU A 171 -6.32 9.06 -7.65
N GLY A 172 -5.34 8.22 -7.92
CA GLY A 172 -4.24 7.96 -7.01
C GLY A 172 -3.11 8.97 -7.15
N THR A 173 -2.60 9.46 -6.03
CA THR A 173 -1.37 10.26 -5.94
C THR A 173 -0.38 9.58 -5.01
N GLU A 174 0.85 10.08 -4.91
CA GLU A 174 1.76 9.62 -3.86
C GLU A 174 1.16 9.86 -2.48
N ARG A 175 1.01 8.78 -1.71
CA ARG A 175 0.42 8.74 -0.36
C ARG A 175 -0.99 9.32 -0.24
N GLY A 176 -1.73 9.41 -1.34
CA GLY A 176 -3.04 10.04 -1.37
C GLY A 176 -3.98 9.41 -2.38
N ILE A 177 -5.27 9.49 -2.10
CA ILE A 177 -6.32 9.09 -3.03
C ILE A 177 -7.35 10.20 -3.08
N THR A 178 -7.57 10.74 -4.26
CA THR A 178 -8.62 11.72 -4.53
C THR A 178 -9.87 11.01 -5.02
N VAL A 179 -10.99 11.31 -4.39
CA VAL A 179 -12.32 10.83 -4.77
C VAL A 179 -13.14 12.04 -5.20
N LYS A 180 -13.72 11.96 -6.39
CA LYS A 180 -14.65 12.94 -6.93
C LYS A 180 -16.03 12.31 -7.08
N ASN A 181 -17.04 12.93 -6.48
CA ASN A 181 -18.43 12.56 -6.70
C ASN A 181 -18.87 13.12 -8.06
N ILE A 182 -19.04 12.25 -9.05
CA ILE A 182 -19.48 12.61 -10.40
C ILE A 182 -20.99 12.45 -10.60
N SER A 183 -21.70 12.00 -9.55
CA SER A 183 -23.16 11.91 -9.57
C SER A 183 -23.83 13.27 -9.37
N ASP A 184 -25.15 13.30 -9.51
CA ASP A 184 -26.01 14.48 -9.35
C ASP A 184 -26.56 14.66 -7.92
N ARG A 185 -26.12 13.82 -6.97
CA ARG A 185 -26.56 13.84 -5.58
C ARG A 185 -25.40 13.88 -4.61
N ASP A 186 -25.65 14.44 -3.43
CA ASP A 186 -24.72 14.41 -2.32
C ASP A 186 -24.60 12.99 -1.79
N VAL A 187 -23.36 12.54 -1.52
CA VAL A 187 -23.09 11.31 -0.78
C VAL A 187 -22.84 11.67 0.68
N THR A 188 -23.72 11.21 1.55
CA THR A 188 -23.59 11.45 3.00
C THR A 188 -22.97 10.25 3.70
N GLY A 189 -22.18 10.49 4.74
CA GLY A 189 -21.49 9.45 5.48
C GLY A 189 -20.12 9.09 4.89
N GLN A 190 -19.66 7.89 5.27
CA GLN A 190 -18.29 7.46 5.03
C GLN A 190 -18.15 6.78 3.66
N ILE A 191 -17.15 7.22 2.90
CA ILE A 191 -16.70 6.58 1.68
C ILE A 191 -15.35 5.93 1.99
N TYR A 192 -15.24 4.62 1.78
CA TYR A 192 -14.00 3.87 1.96
C TYR A 192 -13.47 3.39 0.62
N ILE A 193 -12.17 3.60 0.42
CA ILE A 193 -11.43 3.14 -0.74
C ILE A 193 -10.51 2.02 -0.28
N TYR A 194 -10.66 0.84 -0.88
CA TYR A 194 -9.86 -0.33 -0.60
C TYR A 194 -8.82 -0.51 -1.70
N TYR A 195 -7.56 -0.65 -1.31
CA TYR A 195 -6.46 -0.71 -2.25
C TYR A 195 -5.38 -1.67 -1.78
N LYS A 196 -4.50 -2.04 -2.70
CA LYS A 196 -3.32 -2.88 -2.45
C LYS A 196 -2.08 -2.33 -3.10
N SER A 197 -0.94 -2.70 -2.55
CA SER A 197 0.33 -2.63 -3.26
C SER A 197 0.29 -3.54 -4.50
N ALA A 198 0.90 -3.09 -5.58
CA ALA A 198 0.96 -3.82 -6.83
C ALA A 198 2.27 -3.54 -7.57
N TYR A 199 2.76 -4.52 -8.32
CA TYR A 199 3.87 -4.35 -9.26
C TYR A 199 3.46 -4.95 -10.61
N GLY A 200 3.23 -4.09 -11.60
CA GLY A 200 2.55 -4.49 -12.82
C GLY A 200 1.16 -5.06 -12.51
N ASP A 201 0.88 -6.27 -13.02
CA ASP A 201 -0.40 -6.95 -12.80
C ASP A 201 -0.45 -7.80 -11.52
N LYS A 202 0.67 -7.91 -10.80
CA LYS A 202 0.81 -8.72 -9.58
C LYS A 202 0.49 -7.89 -8.34
N LEU A 203 -0.44 -8.36 -7.52
CA LEU A 203 -0.73 -7.79 -6.20
C LEU A 203 0.37 -8.20 -5.21
N ILE A 204 0.72 -7.32 -4.30
CA ILE A 204 1.79 -7.53 -3.32
C ILE A 204 1.19 -7.47 -1.91
N GLY A 205 1.45 -8.50 -1.13
CA GLY A 205 0.98 -8.65 0.24
C GLY A 205 -0.44 -9.21 0.37
N GLY A 206 -0.69 -9.84 1.50
CA GLY A 206 -1.97 -10.41 1.88
C GLY A 206 -3.00 -9.39 2.35
N ILE A 207 -2.57 -8.24 2.87
CA ILE A 207 -3.49 -7.24 3.44
C ILE A 207 -4.08 -6.29 2.39
N THR A 208 -5.34 -5.89 2.61
CA THR A 208 -5.99 -4.82 1.86
C THR A 208 -6.00 -3.58 2.71
N TYR A 209 -5.40 -2.50 2.21
CA TYR A 209 -5.43 -1.21 2.88
C TYR A 209 -6.76 -0.50 2.65
N ARG A 210 -7.07 0.44 3.56
CA ARG A 210 -8.27 1.26 3.47
C ARG A 210 -7.95 2.71 3.79
N ALA A 211 -8.40 3.61 2.92
CA ALA A 211 -8.47 5.04 3.17
C ALA A 211 -9.90 5.53 3.01
N GLY A 212 -10.20 6.78 3.34
CA GLY A 212 -11.57 7.26 3.24
C GLY A 212 -11.75 8.77 3.34
N VAL A 213 -12.82 9.23 2.71
CA VAL A 213 -13.35 10.59 2.83
C VAL A 213 -14.77 10.52 3.37
N LYS A 214 -15.31 11.64 3.85
CA LYS A 214 -16.63 11.69 4.45
C LYS A 214 -17.39 12.88 3.89
N ASP A 215 -18.69 12.69 3.65
CA ASP A 215 -19.64 13.72 3.21
C ASP A 215 -19.17 14.46 1.95
N LEU A 216 -19.55 13.95 0.77
CA LEU A 216 -19.07 14.46 -0.51
C LEU A 216 -20.23 14.95 -1.38
N ALA A 217 -20.35 16.28 -1.49
CA ALA A 217 -21.39 16.92 -2.29
C ALA A 217 -21.29 16.55 -3.78
N ALA A 218 -22.39 16.66 -4.51
CA ALA A 218 -22.42 16.45 -5.96
C ALA A 218 -21.37 17.33 -6.67
N GLY A 219 -20.54 16.73 -7.52
CA GLY A 219 -19.47 17.40 -8.25
C GLY A 219 -18.23 17.76 -7.43
N ALA A 220 -18.22 17.51 -6.12
CA ALA A 220 -17.09 17.83 -5.25
C ALA A 220 -16.02 16.74 -5.27
N SER A 221 -14.78 17.14 -4.95
CA SER A 221 -13.64 16.24 -4.75
C SER A 221 -13.09 16.38 -3.33
N ALA A 222 -12.62 15.27 -2.78
CA ALA A 222 -11.87 15.24 -1.54
C ALA A 222 -10.70 14.25 -1.66
N THR A 223 -9.58 14.59 -1.02
CA THR A 223 -8.39 13.73 -0.98
C THR A 223 -8.21 13.18 0.42
N CYS A 224 -8.02 11.87 0.54
CA CYS A 224 -7.63 11.24 1.78
C CYS A 224 -6.15 10.87 1.78
N TYR A 225 -5.55 10.86 2.97
CA TYR A 225 -4.21 10.31 3.16
C TYR A 225 -4.26 8.78 3.12
N ALA A 226 -3.35 8.19 2.35
CA ALA A 226 -3.25 6.75 2.14
C ALA A 226 -1.76 6.36 2.21
N GLY A 227 -1.26 6.10 3.43
CA GLY A 227 0.19 6.03 3.70
C GLY A 227 0.99 5.03 2.86
N HIS A 228 0.39 3.89 2.53
CA HIS A 228 0.99 2.84 1.70
C HIS A 228 0.56 2.91 0.22
N TYR A 229 -0.16 3.96 -0.18
CA TYR A 229 -0.56 4.12 -1.58
C TYR A 229 0.57 4.80 -2.37
N SER A 230 0.95 4.18 -3.47
CA SER A 230 1.77 4.79 -4.52
C SER A 230 0.97 4.80 -5.81
N LYS A 231 1.07 5.88 -6.58
CA LYS A 231 0.42 5.96 -7.89
C LYS A 231 0.91 4.86 -8.83
N ASP A 232 2.19 4.55 -8.76
CA ASP A 232 2.83 3.62 -9.69
C ASP A 232 2.83 2.17 -9.17
N TYR A 233 2.71 1.99 -7.85
CA TYR A 233 2.82 0.69 -7.17
C TYR A 233 1.63 0.35 -6.29
N SER A 234 0.45 0.87 -6.61
CA SER A 234 -0.78 0.49 -5.94
C SER A 234 -1.95 0.43 -6.89
N LYS A 235 -2.94 -0.39 -6.53
CA LYS A 235 -4.18 -0.57 -7.28
C LYS A 235 -5.37 -0.38 -6.34
N VAL A 236 -6.27 0.51 -6.71
CA VAL A 236 -7.59 0.58 -6.09
C VAL A 236 -8.38 -0.65 -6.52
N LEU A 237 -8.94 -1.36 -5.55
CA LEU A 237 -9.68 -2.59 -5.78
C LEU A 237 -11.18 -2.33 -5.80
N PHE A 238 -11.70 -1.62 -4.80
CA PHE A 238 -13.13 -1.30 -4.71
C PHE A 238 -13.41 -0.14 -3.77
N VAL A 239 -14.65 0.35 -3.82
CA VAL A 239 -15.18 1.40 -2.95
C VAL A 239 -16.44 0.92 -2.24
N THR A 240 -16.61 1.33 -0.99
CA THR A 240 -17.88 1.18 -0.27
C THR A 240 -18.35 2.54 0.21
N TYR A 241 -19.64 2.80 0.12
CA TYR A 241 -20.28 4.00 0.65
C TYR A 241 -21.68 3.65 1.15
N VAL A 242 -22.26 4.54 1.95
CA VAL A 242 -23.68 4.45 2.32
C VAL A 242 -24.48 5.22 1.25
N PRO A 243 -25.44 4.57 0.55
CA PRO A 243 -26.23 5.18 -0.51
C PRO A 243 -27.03 6.42 -0.12
#